data_AF-A0A699YXL9-F1
#
_entry.id   AF-A0A699YXL9-F1
#
_cell.length_a   1.000
_cell.length_b   1.000
_cell.length_c   1.000
_cell.angle_alpha   90.00
_cell.angle_beta   90.00
_cell.angle_gamma   90.00
#
_symmetry.space_group_name_H-M   'P 1'
#
loop_
_entity.id
_entity.type
_entity.pdbx_description
1 polymer ?
#
loop_
_entity_poly.entity_id
_entity_poly.type
_entity_poly.pdbx_seq_one_letter_code
_entity_poly.pdbx_strand_id
1 'polypeptide(L)'
;MVHIPNCFHAAPPLLLHVDVMIKPAPSPTLGRALKVVVLGGPRRLPGAKHTGWVHERAALERAQPPEADEVLLADEEGKLLEGLITNFAVIQGVLLTSLLCQR
;
A
#
# COMPACT_ATOMS: atom_id res chain seq x y z
N MET A 1 -27.97 -9.72 -36.26
CA MET A 1 -28.30 -9.35 -34.87
C MET A 1 -27.57 -10.33 -33.97
N VAL A 2 -26.39 -9.94 -33.47
CA VAL A 2 -25.55 -10.80 -32.62
C VAL A 2 -25.83 -10.40 -31.18
N HIS A 3 -26.31 -11.35 -30.37
CA HIS A 3 -26.51 -11.18 -28.94
C HIS A 3 -25.17 -11.39 -28.24
N ILE A 4 -24.66 -10.35 -27.58
CA ILE A 4 -23.46 -10.43 -26.74
C ILE A 4 -23.94 -10.63 -25.30
N PRO A 5 -23.67 -11.79 -24.66
CA PRO A 5 -24.05 -11.97 -23.26
C PRO A 5 -23.19 -11.09 -22.36
N ASN A 6 -23.81 -10.56 -21.30
CA ASN A 6 -23.15 -9.76 -20.27
C ASN A 6 -22.06 -10.58 -19.54
N CYS A 7 -20.81 -10.38 -19.93
CA CYS A 7 -19.65 -10.87 -19.21
C CYS A 7 -19.37 -9.91 -18.04
N PHE A 8 -19.94 -10.16 -16.87
CA PHE A 8 -19.46 -9.57 -15.61
C PHE A 8 -18.03 -10.08 -15.38
N HIS A 9 -17.04 -9.31 -15.84
CA HIS A 9 -15.65 -9.55 -15.50
C HIS A 9 -15.49 -9.24 -14.01
N ALA A 10 -15.14 -10.26 -13.22
CA ALA A 10 -14.63 -10.05 -11.87
C ALA A 10 -13.48 -9.05 -11.96
N ALA A 11 -13.53 -7.99 -11.13
CA ALA A 11 -12.46 -7.01 -11.07
C ALA A 11 -11.14 -7.75 -10.82
N PRO A 12 -10.08 -7.49 -11.61
CA PRO A 12 -8.80 -8.13 -11.41
C PRO A 12 -8.32 -7.88 -9.97
N PRO A 13 -7.61 -8.84 -9.34
CA PRO A 13 -7.07 -8.63 -8.00
C PRO A 13 -6.20 -7.37 -8.01
N LEU A 14 -6.54 -6.40 -7.17
CA LEU A 14 -5.71 -5.22 -6.93
C LEU A 14 -4.39 -5.71 -6.33
N LEU A 15 -3.35 -5.78 -7.16
CA LEU A 15 -1.99 -6.05 -6.72
C LEU A 15 -1.39 -4.73 -6.23
N LEU A 16 -1.35 -4.53 -4.92
CA LEU A 16 -0.59 -3.44 -4.30
C LEU A 16 0.89 -3.86 -4.27
N HIS A 17 1.72 -3.15 -5.03
CA HIS A 17 3.17 -3.24 -4.93
C HIS A 17 3.70 -1.99 -4.24
N VAL A 18 4.24 -2.13 -3.03
CA VAL A 18 4.83 -1.03 -2.26
C VAL A 18 6.35 -1.10 -2.40
N ASP A 19 6.93 -0.16 -3.14
CA ASP A 19 8.39 0.04 -3.19
C ASP A 19 8.79 1.16 -2.21
N VAL A 20 9.63 0.81 -1.23
CA VAL A 20 10.23 1.80 -0.32
C VAL A 20 11.48 2.39 -0.99
N MET A 21 11.36 3.61 -1.50
CA MET A 21 12.43 4.36 -2.18
C MET A 21 13.43 4.99 -1.17
N ILE A 22 13.97 4.18 -0.26
CA ILE A 22 15.11 4.57 0.58
C ILE A 22 16.23 3.56 0.31
N LYS A 23 17.45 4.06 0.06
CA LYS A 23 18.68 3.28 -0.18
C LYS A 23 18.64 1.94 0.57
N PRO A 24 18.72 0.78 -0.10
CA PRO A 24 18.45 -0.50 0.53
C PRO A 24 19.56 -0.77 1.56
N ALA A 25 19.25 -0.52 2.83
CA ALA A 25 19.77 -1.38 3.87
C ALA A 25 19.17 -2.77 3.61
N PRO A 26 19.90 -3.87 3.87
CA PRO A 26 19.34 -5.21 3.76
C PRO A 26 18.10 -5.29 4.66
N SER A 27 16.92 -5.19 4.06
CA SER A 27 15.66 -5.36 4.75
C SER A 27 15.34 -6.84 4.78
N PRO A 28 15.01 -7.43 5.94
CA PRO A 28 14.52 -8.82 6.02
C PRO A 28 13.21 -9.03 5.23
N THR A 29 12.61 -7.97 4.71
CA THR A 29 11.40 -8.00 3.87
C THR A 29 11.67 -7.98 2.37
N LEU A 30 12.93 -7.85 1.94
CA LEU A 30 13.26 -7.79 0.51
C LEU A 30 12.83 -9.08 -0.20
N GLY A 31 12.01 -8.95 -1.25
CA GLY A 31 11.58 -10.07 -2.10
C GLY A 31 10.31 -10.80 -1.63
N ARG A 32 9.59 -10.30 -0.62
CA ARG A 32 8.26 -10.81 -0.24
C ARG A 32 7.18 -9.73 -0.29
N ALA A 33 5.94 -10.17 -0.49
CA ALA A 33 4.78 -9.30 -0.28
C ALA A 33 4.66 -8.93 1.21
N LEU A 34 4.30 -7.66 1.45
CA LEU A 34 4.00 -7.14 2.79
C LEU A 34 2.50 -7.20 3.06
N LYS A 35 2.13 -7.55 4.28
CA LYS A 35 0.75 -7.48 4.77
C LYS A 35 0.50 -6.07 5.30
N VAL A 36 -0.50 -5.40 4.76
CA VAL A 36 -0.90 -4.07 5.20
C VAL A 36 -2.25 -4.13 5.90
N VAL A 37 -2.42 -3.31 6.93
CA VAL A 37 -3.71 -3.10 7.59
C VAL A 37 -4.13 -1.64 7.44
N VAL A 38 -5.43 -1.38 7.28
CA VAL A 38 -5.95 -0.01 7.24
C VAL A 38 -6.41 0.38 8.63
N LEU A 39 -5.77 1.39 9.23
CA LEU A 39 -6.13 1.91 10.55
C LEU A 39 -5.97 3.43 10.60
N GLY A 40 -6.88 4.10 11.28
CA GLY A 40 -6.79 5.53 11.53
C GLY A 40 -7.23 6.40 10.35
N GLY A 41 -7.27 7.71 10.61
CA GLY A 41 -7.69 8.74 9.66
C GLY A 41 -6.52 9.57 9.10
N PRO A 42 -6.82 10.66 8.36
CA PRO A 42 -5.80 11.59 7.87
C PRO A 42 -4.93 12.15 8.99
N ARG A 43 -3.65 12.41 8.70
CA ARG A 43 -2.77 13.20 9.59
C ARG A 43 -3.34 14.60 9.77
N ARG A 44 -3.09 15.22 10.94
CA ARG A 44 -3.49 16.61 11.17
C ARG A 44 -2.81 17.59 10.21
N LEU A 45 -1.53 17.38 9.91
CA LEU A 45 -0.72 18.22 9.02
C LEU A 45 0.01 17.36 7.98
N PRO A 46 -0.70 16.84 6.95
CA PRO A 46 -0.11 15.90 6.00
C PRO A 46 0.98 16.54 5.12
N GLY A 47 0.89 17.85 4.86
CA GLY A 47 1.87 18.59 4.07
C GLY A 47 3.21 18.89 4.77
N ALA A 48 3.37 18.49 6.04
CA ALA A 48 4.59 18.78 6.81
C ALA A 48 5.17 17.52 7.45
N LYS A 49 6.50 17.47 7.54
CA LYS A 49 7.21 16.58 8.46
C LYS A 49 7.30 17.28 9.82
N HIS A 50 6.40 16.94 10.74
CA HIS A 50 6.34 17.55 12.06
C HIS A 50 6.49 16.49 13.17
N THR A 51 7.14 16.87 14.28
CA THR A 51 7.40 15.95 15.41
C THR A 51 6.13 15.52 16.12
N GLY A 52 5.08 16.35 16.11
CA GLY A 52 3.76 15.99 16.66
C GLY A 52 3.21 14.68 16.10
N TRP A 53 3.58 14.32 14.88
CA TRP A 53 3.16 13.06 14.26
C TRP A 53 3.63 11.82 15.03
N VAL A 54 4.76 11.89 15.74
CA VAL A 54 5.25 10.78 16.60
C VAL A 54 4.23 10.47 17.69
N HIS A 55 3.60 11.49 18.28
CA HIS A 55 2.58 11.30 19.32
C HIS A 55 1.25 10.82 18.72
N GLU A 56 0.86 11.38 17.58
CA GLU A 56 -0.39 11.02 16.90
C GLU A 56 -0.40 9.54 16.46
N ARG A 57 0.70 9.04 15.89
CA ARG A 57 0.77 7.65 15.39
C ARG A 57 0.97 6.60 16.47
N ALA A 58 1.38 6.96 17.69
CA ALA A 58 1.74 5.99 18.74
C ALA A 58 0.58 5.05 19.11
N ALA A 59 -0.67 5.52 19.02
CA ALA A 59 -1.84 4.67 19.23
C ALA A 59 -2.06 3.68 18.09
N LEU A 60 -1.77 4.08 16.85
CA LEU A 60 -1.87 3.24 15.65
C LEU A 60 -0.77 2.17 15.64
N GLU A 61 0.46 2.53 16.01
CA GLU A 61 1.58 1.57 16.17
C GLU A 61 1.24 0.49 17.20
N ARG A 62 0.60 0.86 18.32
CA ARG A 62 0.15 -0.12 19.33
C ARG A 62 -1.04 -0.98 18.87
N ALA A 63 -1.86 -0.46 17.97
CA ALA A 63 -3.03 -1.16 17.43
C ALA A 63 -2.69 -2.04 16.23
N GLN A 64 -1.48 -1.91 15.65
CA GLN A 64 -1.03 -2.73 14.54
C GLN A 64 -1.03 -4.22 14.93
N PRO A 65 -1.78 -5.08 14.22
CA PRO A 65 -1.75 -6.51 14.46
C PRO A 65 -0.35 -7.10 14.22
N PRO A 66 0.11 -8.09 15.00
CA PRO A 66 1.44 -8.68 14.86
C PRO A 66 1.74 -9.25 13.46
N GLU A 67 0.71 -9.61 12.70
CA GLU A 67 0.80 -10.14 11.34
C GLU A 67 0.88 -9.06 10.25
N ALA A 68 0.60 -7.80 10.59
CA ALA A 68 0.69 -6.68 9.67
C ALA A 68 2.11 -6.11 9.68
N ASP A 69 2.68 -5.91 8.50
CA ASP A 69 4.01 -5.31 8.31
C ASP A 69 3.95 -3.78 8.28
N GLU A 70 2.82 -3.19 7.90
CA GLU A 70 2.62 -1.73 7.76
C GLU A 70 1.15 -1.36 8.00
N VAL A 71 0.93 -0.12 8.42
CA VAL A 71 -0.40 0.48 8.59
C VAL A 71 -0.59 1.56 7.53
N LEU A 72 -1.71 1.49 6.80
CA LEU A 72 -2.16 2.54 5.89
C LEU A 72 -3.29 3.36 6.53
N LEU A 73 -3.19 4.68 6.40
CA LEU A 73 -4.25 5.62 6.75
C LEU A 73 -5.29 5.67 5.64
N ALA A 74 -6.55 5.92 5.99
CA ALA A 74 -7.62 6.16 5.02
C ALA A 74 -8.46 7.39 5.41
N ASP A 75 -9.13 8.01 4.45
CA ASP A 75 -10.15 9.01 4.74
C ASP A 75 -11.49 8.37 5.16
N GLU A 76 -12.49 9.21 5.48
CA GLU A 76 -13.82 8.75 5.92
C GLU A 76 -14.56 7.98 4.81
N GLU A 77 -14.22 8.24 3.55
CA GLU A 77 -14.72 7.54 2.37
C GLU A 77 -13.97 6.22 2.08
N GLY A 78 -12.98 5.87 2.89
CA GLY A 78 -12.18 4.66 2.75
C GLY A 78 -11.11 4.72 1.65
N LYS A 79 -10.79 5.91 1.12
CA LYS A 79 -9.68 6.09 0.18
C LYS A 79 -8.36 6.02 0.94
N LEU A 80 -7.45 5.23 0.41
CA LEU A 80 -6.11 5.06 0.98
C LEU A 80 -5.30 6.34 0.82
N LEU A 81 -4.55 6.70 1.87
CA LEU A 81 -3.73 7.90 1.94
C LEU A 81 -2.24 7.57 1.89
N GLU A 82 -1.60 7.41 3.05
CA GLU A 82 -0.19 7.14 3.23
C GLU A 82 0.01 6.16 4.40
N GLY A 83 1.21 5.63 4.57
CA GLY A 83 1.55 4.82 5.73
C GLY A 83 1.89 5.67 6.96
N LEU A 84 2.29 5.03 8.07
CA LEU A 84 2.64 5.80 9.27
C LEU A 84 3.92 6.60 9.09
N ILE A 85 4.88 6.11 8.32
CA ILE A 85 6.13 6.84 8.02
C ILE A 85 6.54 6.70 6.54
N THR A 86 5.63 6.21 5.70
CA THR A 86 5.87 5.84 4.31
C THR A 86 4.81 6.46 3.41
N ASN A 87 5.16 6.66 2.14
CA ASN A 87 4.18 6.84 1.07
C ASN A 87 4.17 5.56 0.22
N PHE A 88 3.12 5.35 -0.56
CA PHE A 88 3.03 4.22 -1.50
C PHE A 88 2.54 4.72 -2.86
N ALA A 89 2.73 3.89 -3.88
CA ALA A 89 2.16 4.07 -5.20
C ALA A 89 1.28 2.86 -5.54
N VAL A 90 0.22 3.08 -6.30
CA VAL A 90 -0.58 2.01 -6.89
C VAL A 90 -0.26 1.95 -8.37
N ILE A 91 0.19 0.79 -8.82
CA ILE A 91 0.43 0.54 -10.24
C ILE A 91 -0.78 -0.22 -10.77
N GLN A 92 -1.54 0.43 -11.65
CA GLN A 92 -2.65 -0.21 -12.36
C GLN A 92 -2.20 -0.51 -13.79
N GLY A 93 -1.95 -1.78 -14.10
CA GLY A 93 -1.51 -2.22 -15.43
C GLY A 93 -1.30 -3.73 -15.53
N VAL A 94 -1.03 -4.22 -16.74
CA VAL A 94 -0.59 -5.60 -16.98
C VAL A 94 0.90 -5.67 -16.69
N LEU A 95 1.30 -6.48 -15.71
CA LEU A 95 2.70 -6.86 -15.52
C LEU A 95 3.09 -7.77 -16.69
N LEU A 96 3.59 -7.19 -17.78
CA LEU A 96 4.33 -7.94 -18.79
C LEU A 96 5.71 -8.24 -18.21
N THR A 97 5.83 -9.32 -17.43
CA THR A 97 7.15 -9.91 -17.18
C THR A 97 7.66 -10.42 -18.52
N SER A 98 8.43 -9.60 -19.24
CA SER A 98 9.24 -10.12 -20.32
C SER A 98 10.25 -11.07 -19.71
N LEU A 99 10.01 -12.37 -19.84
CA LEU A 99 11.05 -13.39 -19.75
C LEU A 99 12.02 -13.20 -20.93
N LEU A 100 12.78 -12.11 -20.91
CA LEU A 100 13.82 -11.80 -21.87
C LEU A 100 15.04 -11.27 -21.12
N CYS A 101 15.62 -12.11 -20.26
CA CYS A 101 17.06 -12.06 -19.98
C CYS A 101 17.48 -13.30 -19.18
N GLN A 102 17.57 -14.46 -19.85
CA GLN A 102 18.64 -15.45 -19.58
C GLN A 102 18.97 -16.10 -20.92
N ARG A 103 20.06 -15.64 -21.55
CA ARG A 103 20.85 -16.45 -22.48
C ARG A 103 22.07 -16.94 -21.70
#